data_AF-A0A947A8L0-F1
#
_entry.id   AF-A0A947A8L0-F1
#
_cell.length_a   1.000
_cell.length_b   1.000
_cell.length_c   1.000
_cell.angle_alpha   90.00
_cell.angle_beta   90.00
_cell.angle_gamma   90.00
#
_symmetry.space_group_name_H-M   'P 1'
#
loop_
_entity.id
_entity.type
_entity.pdbx_description
1 polymer ?
#
loop_
_entity_poly.entity_id
_entity_poly.type
_entity_poly.pdbx_seq_one_letter_code
_entity_poly.pdbx_strand_id
1 'polypeptide(L)'
;ELITGIHKPDDFFGFTSFTRNVPYPEYATAMEDTRCVGIAKNTLKEVLFRNPDLVMELMQLMAESLTDARDQLLQMAYGSVRKKTANTILRFADKLQSNAKGPIHILRSDLAGVAGMATETLIRTLSSFKKEGVIDICDRDIQILDEERLRNIS
;
A
#
# COMPACT_ATOMS: atom_id res chain seq x y z
N GLU A 1 -4.64 14.13 0.45
CA GLU A 1 -5.58 13.00 0.66
C GLU A 1 -4.84 11.87 1.36
N LEU A 2 -5.54 11.01 2.09
CA LEU A 2 -4.96 9.84 2.75
C LEU A 2 -5.16 8.62 1.84
N ILE A 3 -4.09 7.87 1.59
CA ILE A 3 -4.18 6.63 0.82
C ILE A 3 -4.24 5.46 1.81
N THR A 4 -5.38 4.76 1.81
CA THR A 4 -5.68 3.63 2.72
C THR A 4 -5.12 2.30 2.23
N GLY A 5 -4.86 2.17 0.94
CA GLY A 5 -4.33 0.95 0.35
C GLY A 5 -3.72 1.17 -1.03
N ILE A 6 -2.81 0.25 -1.40
CA ILE A 6 -2.30 0.07 -2.77
C ILE A 6 -2.51 -1.39 -3.11
N HIS A 7 -3.01 -1.65 -4.31
CA HIS A 7 -3.36 -2.97 -4.80
C HIS A 7 -2.52 -3.30 -6.03
N LYS A 8 -1.97 -4.51 -6.06
CA LYS A 8 -1.22 -5.06 -7.19
C LYS A 8 -2.08 -6.06 -7.98
N PRO A 9 -1.61 -6.61 -9.12
CA PRO A 9 -2.31 -7.69 -9.80
C PRO A 9 -2.64 -8.83 -8.84
N ASP A 10 -3.85 -9.39 -9.01
CA ASP A 10 -4.44 -10.46 -8.18
C ASP A 10 -4.85 -10.05 -6.74
N ASP A 11 -4.68 -8.79 -6.33
CA ASP A 11 -5.24 -8.30 -5.07
C ASP A 11 -6.76 -8.05 -5.19
N PHE A 12 -7.48 -8.42 -4.14
CA PHE A 12 -8.88 -8.03 -3.98
C PHE A 12 -9.02 -6.76 -3.13
N PHE A 13 -9.99 -5.92 -3.46
CA PHE A 13 -10.31 -4.70 -2.73
C PHE A 13 -11.79 -4.34 -2.81
N GLY A 14 -12.20 -3.31 -2.07
CA GLY A 14 -13.59 -2.86 -2.06
C GLY A 14 -14.51 -3.68 -1.15
N PHE A 15 -13.98 -4.22 -0.05
CA PHE A 15 -14.72 -5.03 0.92
C PHE A 15 -15.43 -4.16 1.98
N THR A 16 -16.49 -3.44 1.61
CA THR A 16 -17.28 -2.68 2.59
C THR A 16 -18.43 -3.49 3.19
N SER A 17 -19.14 -4.26 2.36
CA SER A 17 -20.18 -5.16 2.81
C SER A 17 -20.50 -6.23 1.77
N PHE A 18 -20.54 -7.48 2.20
CA PHE A 18 -20.94 -8.63 1.37
C PHE A 18 -22.47 -8.83 1.29
N THR A 19 -23.22 -8.22 2.21
CA THR A 19 -24.67 -8.45 2.34
C THR A 19 -25.50 -7.20 2.08
N ARG A 20 -24.97 -6.02 2.37
CA ARG A 20 -25.67 -4.74 2.19
C ARG A 20 -25.05 -3.95 1.04
N ASN A 21 -25.88 -3.19 0.34
CA ASN A 21 -25.40 -2.23 -0.63
C ASN A 21 -25.25 -0.86 0.02
N VAL A 22 -24.16 -0.69 0.76
CA VAL A 22 -23.81 0.59 1.39
C VAL A 22 -22.91 1.41 0.45
N PRO A 23 -23.05 2.76 0.44
CA PRO A 23 -22.10 3.62 -0.25
C PRO A 23 -20.68 3.40 0.27
N TYR A 24 -19.70 3.42 -0.64
CA TYR A 24 -18.29 3.36 -0.26
C TYR A 24 -17.86 4.69 0.35
N PRO A 25 -17.18 4.71 1.50
CA PRO A 25 -16.66 5.93 2.11
C PRO A 25 -15.35 6.42 1.46
N GLU A 26 -14.81 5.64 0.54
CA GLU A 26 -13.53 5.83 -0.13
C GLU A 26 -13.68 5.55 -1.63
N TYR A 27 -12.76 6.10 -2.42
CA TYR A 27 -12.72 5.92 -3.87
C TYR A 27 -11.40 5.26 -4.27
N ALA A 28 -11.37 4.64 -5.45
CA ALA A 28 -10.17 4.02 -6.00
C ALA A 28 -9.79 4.71 -7.32
N THR A 29 -8.49 4.97 -7.50
CA THR A 29 -7.93 5.59 -8.70
C THR A 29 -6.85 4.68 -9.27
N ALA A 30 -6.87 4.47 -10.59
CA ALA A 30 -5.83 3.70 -11.26
C ALA A 30 -4.53 4.52 -11.32
N MET A 31 -3.42 3.93 -10.86
CA MET A 31 -2.09 4.57 -10.91
C MET A 31 -1.42 4.43 -12.28
N GLU A 32 -1.82 3.41 -13.05
CA GLU A 32 -1.36 3.09 -14.39
C GLU A 32 -2.49 2.42 -15.19
N ASP A 33 -2.26 2.10 -16.47
CA ASP A 33 -3.22 1.38 -17.29
C ASP A 33 -3.59 0.02 -16.65
N THR A 34 -4.81 -0.04 -16.10
CA THR A 34 -5.23 -1.15 -15.23
C THR A 34 -6.44 -1.86 -15.82
N ARG A 35 -6.50 -3.19 -15.64
CA ARG A 35 -7.70 -3.99 -15.89
C ARG A 35 -8.25 -4.52 -14.57
N CYS A 36 -9.52 -4.26 -14.31
CA CYS A 36 -10.20 -4.74 -13.12
C CYS A 36 -11.33 -5.70 -13.50
N VAL A 37 -11.58 -6.69 -12.65
CA VAL A 37 -12.73 -7.59 -12.77
C VAL A 37 -13.70 -7.27 -11.64
N GLY A 38 -14.91 -6.86 -12.00
CA GLY A 38 -15.99 -6.66 -11.04
C GLY A 38 -16.76 -7.96 -10.82
N ILE A 39 -16.99 -8.32 -9.54
CA ILE A 39 -17.82 -9.47 -9.17
C ILE A 39 -19.09 -8.95 -8.49
N ALA A 40 -20.26 -9.36 -8.98
CA ALA A 40 -21.52 -9.00 -8.34
C ALA A 40 -21.63 -9.66 -6.94
N LYS A 41 -22.11 -8.91 -5.94
CA LYS A 41 -22.24 -9.40 -4.55
C LYS A 41 -23.03 -10.70 -4.44
N ASN A 42 -24.11 -10.84 -5.23
CA ASN A 42 -24.92 -12.06 -5.24
C ASN A 42 -24.13 -13.26 -5.75
N THR A 43 -23.36 -13.09 -6.84
CA THR A 43 -22.49 -14.14 -7.38
C THR A 43 -21.43 -14.54 -6.37
N LEU A 44 -20.75 -13.57 -5.75
CA LEU A 44 -19.75 -13.86 -4.71
C LEU A 44 -20.36 -14.63 -3.55
N LYS A 45 -21.54 -14.21 -3.07
CA LYS A 45 -22.28 -14.88 -2.00
C LYS A 45 -22.61 -16.34 -2.35
N GLU A 46 -23.08 -16.61 -3.56
CA GLU A 46 -23.37 -17.97 -4.03
C GLU A 46 -22.12 -18.85 -4.09
N VAL A 47 -20.99 -18.32 -4.56
CA VAL A 47 -19.71 -19.04 -4.59
C VAL A 47 -19.23 -19.37 -3.18
N LEU A 48 -19.27 -18.39 -2.27
CA LEU A 48 -18.87 -18.58 -0.87
C LEU A 48 -19.74 -19.62 -0.14
N PHE A 49 -21.05 -19.68 -0.42
CA PHE A 49 -21.91 -20.72 0.16
C PHE A 49 -21.60 -22.12 -0.33
N ARG A 50 -21.07 -22.26 -1.55
CA ARG A 50 -20.74 -23.56 -2.15
C ARG A 50 -19.32 -24.02 -1.83
N ASN A 51 -18.46 -23.12 -1.37
CA ASN A 51 -17.06 -23.40 -1.10
C ASN A 51 -16.61 -22.81 0.25
N PRO A 52 -16.72 -23.57 1.35
CA PRO A 52 -16.28 -23.16 2.67
C PRO A 52 -14.77 -22.87 2.76
N ASP A 53 -13.94 -23.56 1.98
CA ASP A 53 -12.48 -23.33 1.99
C ASP A 53 -12.17 -21.91 1.48
N LEU A 54 -12.86 -21.46 0.44
CA LEU A 54 -12.75 -20.09 -0.06
C LEU A 54 -13.21 -19.04 0.98
N VAL A 55 -14.17 -19.39 1.83
CA VAL A 55 -14.58 -18.50 2.94
C VAL A 55 -13.42 -18.32 3.92
N MET A 56 -12.70 -19.39 4.25
CA MET A 56 -11.54 -19.32 5.14
C MET A 56 -10.41 -18.49 4.52
N GLU A 57 -10.12 -18.65 3.22
CA GLU A 57 -9.13 -17.83 2.51
C GLU A 57 -9.52 -16.34 2.51
N LEU A 58 -10.80 -16.03 2.26
CA LEU A 58 -11.28 -14.65 2.29
C LEU A 58 -11.22 -14.06 3.71
N MET A 59 -11.54 -14.84 4.74
CA MET A 59 -11.39 -14.40 6.14
C MET A 59 -9.93 -14.11 6.49
N GLN A 60 -9.00 -14.95 6.04
CA GLN A 60 -7.57 -14.74 6.25
C GLN A 60 -7.11 -13.44 5.56
N LEU A 61 -7.52 -13.22 4.31
CA LEU A 61 -7.21 -11.98 3.57
C LEU A 61 -7.77 -10.73 4.27
N MET A 62 -8.99 -10.81 4.84
CA MET A 62 -9.55 -9.72 5.64
C MET A 62 -8.80 -9.48 6.95
N ALA A 63 -8.35 -10.54 7.63
CA ALA A 63 -7.59 -10.43 8.87
C ALA A 63 -6.21 -9.79 8.64
N GLU A 64 -5.54 -10.14 7.54
CA GLU A 64 -4.30 -9.51 7.08
C GLU A 64 -4.53 -8.04 6.77
N SER A 65 -5.55 -7.70 5.98
CA SER A 65 -5.90 -6.31 5.67
C SER A 65 -6.21 -5.48 6.92
N LEU A 66 -6.87 -6.06 7.93
CA LEU A 66 -7.16 -5.38 9.19
C LEU A 66 -5.89 -5.14 10.02
N THR A 67 -4.97 -6.10 10.02
CA THR A 67 -3.67 -5.98 10.68
C THR A 67 -2.85 -4.87 10.03
N ASP A 68 -2.78 -4.86 8.70
CA ASP A 68 -2.13 -3.82 7.90
C ASP A 68 -2.70 -2.42 8.20
N ALA A 69 -4.02 -2.30 8.26
CA ALA A 69 -4.69 -1.03 8.56
C ALA A 69 -4.36 -0.56 9.99
N ARG A 70 -4.32 -1.48 10.96
CA ARG A 70 -3.94 -1.18 12.35
C ARG A 70 -2.49 -0.70 12.44
N ASP A 71 -1.57 -1.36 11.76
CA ASP A 71 -0.15 -0.99 11.75
C ASP A 71 0.04 0.37 11.09
N GLN A 72 -0.67 0.64 9.99
CA GLN A 72 -0.68 1.95 9.36
C GLN A 72 -1.20 3.05 10.31
N LEU A 73 -2.27 2.79 11.07
CA LEU A 73 -2.76 3.74 12.08
C LEU A 73 -1.74 4.02 13.18
N LEU A 74 -1.05 2.99 13.68
CA LEU A 74 0.02 3.16 14.69
C LEU A 74 1.19 3.96 14.14
N GLN A 75 1.62 3.68 12.90
CA GLN A 75 2.67 4.43 12.23
C GLN A 75 2.26 5.89 12.04
N MET A 76 1.00 6.16 11.66
CA MET A 76 0.48 7.51 11.54
C MET A 76 0.50 8.27 12.87
N ALA A 77 0.09 7.63 13.96
CA ALA A 77 0.00 8.25 15.29
C ALA A 77 1.37 8.49 15.95
N TYR A 78 2.30 7.53 15.84
CA TYR A 78 3.54 7.52 16.64
C TYR A 78 4.82 7.46 15.81
N GLY A 79 4.74 7.20 14.50
CA GLY A 79 5.90 7.11 13.63
C GLY A 79 6.56 8.48 13.42
N SER A 80 7.88 8.54 13.57
CA SER A 80 8.65 9.72 13.15
C SER A 80 8.55 9.92 11.64
N VAL A 81 8.78 11.13 11.15
CA VAL A 81 8.75 11.43 9.71
C VAL A 81 9.70 10.52 8.92
N ARG A 82 10.90 10.27 9.46
CA ARG A 82 11.88 9.36 8.86
C ARG A 82 11.38 7.92 8.85
N LYS A 83 10.86 7.44 9.97
CA LYS A 83 10.31 6.09 10.12
C LYS A 83 9.14 5.84 9.16
N LYS A 84 8.22 6.78 9.07
CA LYS A 84 7.09 6.76 8.12
C LYS A 84 7.58 6.70 6.66
N THR A 85 8.57 7.51 6.31
CA THR A 85 9.15 7.54 4.96
C THR A 85 9.81 6.20 4.62
N ALA A 86 10.62 5.64 5.53
CA ALA A 86 11.26 4.34 5.35
C ALA A 86 10.25 3.20 5.19
N ASN A 87 9.28 3.09 6.11
CA ASN A 87 8.19 2.10 6.02
C ASN A 87 7.45 2.20 4.69
N THR A 88 7.14 3.42 4.25
CA THR A 88 6.37 3.61 3.01
C THR A 88 7.17 3.16 1.79
N ILE A 89 8.45 3.52 1.69
CA ILE A 89 9.33 3.06 0.60
C ILE A 89 9.41 1.52 0.59
N LEU A 90 9.59 0.89 1.75
CA LEU A 90 9.64 -0.57 1.87
C LEU A 90 8.31 -1.23 1.47
N ARG A 91 7.16 -0.71 1.92
CA ARG A 91 5.84 -1.22 1.52
C ARG A 91 5.64 -1.15 0.01
N PHE A 92 6.10 -0.08 -0.63
CA PHE A 92 6.02 0.04 -2.09
C PHE A 92 6.99 -0.89 -2.81
N ALA A 93 8.20 -1.09 -2.27
CA ALA A 93 9.12 -2.09 -2.78
C ALA A 93 8.49 -3.48 -2.73
N ASP A 94 7.97 -3.89 -1.57
CA ASP A 94 7.37 -5.21 -1.36
C ASP A 94 6.10 -5.43 -2.24
N LYS A 95 5.28 -4.39 -2.42
CA LYS A 95 4.03 -4.49 -3.21
C LYS A 95 4.24 -4.40 -4.72
N LEU A 96 5.09 -3.49 -5.19
CA LEU A 96 5.27 -3.25 -6.62
C LEU A 96 6.38 -4.10 -7.24
N GLN A 97 7.34 -4.60 -6.44
CA GLN A 97 8.45 -5.41 -6.94
C GLN A 97 8.17 -6.88 -6.71
N SER A 98 7.38 -7.49 -7.61
CA SER A 98 7.12 -8.93 -7.52
C SER A 98 8.33 -9.82 -7.88
N ASN A 99 9.44 -9.30 -8.46
CA ASN A 99 10.60 -10.13 -8.81
C ASN A 99 11.95 -9.41 -9.10
N ALA A 100 12.05 -8.08 -9.01
CA ALA A 100 13.29 -7.38 -9.35
C ALA A 100 13.54 -6.19 -8.43
N LYS A 101 14.76 -6.08 -7.88
CA LYS A 101 15.32 -4.93 -7.14
C LYS A 101 15.47 -3.69 -8.04
N GLY A 102 14.45 -3.37 -8.82
CA GLY A 102 14.39 -2.24 -9.72
C GLY A 102 14.03 -0.96 -8.98
N PRO A 103 14.00 0.18 -9.68
CA PRO A 103 13.65 1.44 -9.07
C PRO A 103 12.11 1.55 -8.96
N ILE A 104 11.61 2.13 -7.87
CA ILE A 104 10.18 2.27 -7.56
C ILE A 104 9.65 3.51 -8.30
N HIS A 105 8.77 3.30 -9.28
CA HIS A 105 8.11 4.38 -10.01
C HIS A 105 6.85 4.84 -9.25
N ILE A 106 6.92 6.00 -8.57
CA ILE A 106 5.77 6.53 -7.84
C ILE A 106 5.78 8.05 -7.71
N LEU A 107 4.58 8.65 -7.80
CA LEU A 107 4.37 10.06 -7.53
C LEU A 107 4.66 10.39 -6.07
N ARG A 108 5.33 11.52 -5.84
CA ARG A 108 5.65 11.99 -4.48
C ARG A 108 4.40 12.29 -3.65
N SER A 109 3.31 12.73 -4.30
CA SER A 109 2.00 12.92 -3.67
C SER A 109 1.45 11.64 -3.09
N ASP A 110 1.59 10.54 -3.83
CA ASP A 110 0.99 9.25 -3.45
C ASP A 110 1.82 8.62 -2.33
N LEU A 111 3.15 8.68 -2.45
CA LEU A 111 4.05 8.27 -1.37
C LEU A 111 3.74 9.08 -0.08
N ALA A 112 3.45 10.37 -0.20
CA ALA A 112 3.13 11.21 0.95
C ALA A 112 1.74 10.91 1.53
N GLY A 113 0.78 10.61 0.66
CA GLY A 113 -0.58 10.19 1.02
C GLY A 113 -0.60 8.88 1.80
N VAL A 114 0.25 7.91 1.44
CA VAL A 114 0.41 6.65 2.19
C VAL A 114 1.15 6.86 3.49
N ALA A 115 2.22 7.67 3.46
CA ALA A 115 2.99 8.01 4.65
C ALA A 115 2.21 8.91 5.65
N GLY A 116 1.04 9.41 5.26
CA GLY A 116 0.20 10.29 6.08
C GLY A 116 0.88 11.60 6.44
N MET A 117 1.64 12.20 5.51
CA MET A 117 2.39 13.44 5.73
C MET A 117 2.30 14.40 4.55
N ALA A 118 2.71 15.65 4.76
CA ALA A 118 2.81 16.62 3.68
C ALA A 118 3.89 16.22 2.65
N THR A 119 3.59 16.39 1.37
CA THR A 119 4.51 16.07 0.26
C THR A 119 5.86 16.75 0.39
N GLU A 120 5.90 18.02 0.81
CA GLU A 120 7.14 18.77 1.04
C GLU A 120 8.02 18.12 2.13
N THR A 121 7.40 17.67 3.22
CA THR A 121 8.07 17.00 4.33
C THR A 121 8.66 15.65 3.90
N LEU A 122 7.91 14.89 3.08
CA LEU A 122 8.41 13.67 2.46
C LEU A 122 9.63 13.94 1.56
N ILE A 123 9.55 14.93 0.66
CA ILE A 123 10.63 15.28 -0.28
C ILE A 123 11.91 15.67 0.48
N ARG A 124 11.78 16.45 1.57
CA ARG A 124 12.92 16.77 2.45
C ARG A 124 13.56 15.51 3.04
N THR A 125 12.74 14.55 3.47
CA THR A 125 13.22 13.30 4.07
C THR A 125 13.90 12.40 3.05
N LEU A 126 13.32 12.27 1.85
CA LEU A 126 13.93 11.56 0.72
C LEU A 126 15.31 12.17 0.35
N SER A 127 15.41 13.50 0.36
CA SER A 127 16.69 14.19 0.10
C SER A 127 17.74 13.87 1.17
N SER A 128 17.34 13.71 2.43
CA SER A 128 18.23 13.27 3.50
C SER A 128 18.69 11.82 3.29
N PHE A 129 17.76 10.90 3.00
CA PHE A 129 18.09 9.50 2.72
C PHE A 129 19.05 9.35 1.53
N LYS A 130 18.87 10.18 0.49
CA LYS A 130 19.80 10.24 -0.65
C LYS A 130 21.20 10.71 -0.24
N LYS A 131 21.31 11.78 0.55
CA LYS A 131 22.60 12.26 1.08
C LYS A 131 23.31 11.23 1.97
N GLU A 132 22.54 10.41 2.67
CA GLU A 132 23.05 9.35 3.54
C GLU A 132 23.40 8.05 2.79
N GLY A 133 23.13 8.00 1.48
CA GLY A 133 23.41 6.84 0.62
C GLY A 133 22.48 5.65 0.84
N VAL A 134 21.32 5.86 1.50
CA VAL A 134 20.35 4.78 1.76
C VAL A 134 19.50 4.49 0.52
N ILE A 135 19.19 5.54 -0.24
CA ILE A 135 18.45 5.48 -1.50
C ILE A 135 19.16 6.33 -2.55
N ASP A 136 18.87 6.09 -3.81
CA ASP A 136 19.08 7.06 -4.88
C ASP A 136 17.75 7.46 -5.50
N ILE A 137 17.75 8.62 -6.15
CA ILE A 137 16.61 9.18 -6.86
C ILE A 137 17.08 9.58 -8.24
N CYS A 138 16.57 8.86 -9.25
CA CYS A 138 16.77 9.14 -10.68
C CYS A 138 15.43 9.60 -11.26
N ASP A 139 15.33 10.88 -11.62
CA ASP A 139 14.06 11.52 -12.01
C ASP A 139 12.93 11.32 -10.99
N ARG A 140 12.01 10.41 -11.28
CA ARG A 140 10.87 10.05 -10.43
C ARG A 140 11.08 8.77 -9.65
N ASP A 141 12.05 7.96 -10.04
CA ASP A 141 12.20 6.63 -9.49
C ASP A 141 13.06 6.66 -8.23
N ILE A 142 12.69 5.82 -7.26
CA ILE A 142 13.43 5.63 -6.02
C ILE A 142 14.13 4.27 -6.08
N GLN A 143 15.46 4.27 -6.04
CA GLN A 143 16.24 3.05 -5.95
C GLN A 143 16.71 2.86 -4.51
N ILE A 144 16.44 1.69 -3.93
CA ILE A 144 16.97 1.34 -2.60
C ILE A 144 18.41 0.87 -2.78
N LEU A 145 19.36 1.56 -2.14
CA LEU A 145 20.79 1.21 -2.17
C LEU A 145 21.16 0.31 -0.99
N ASP A 146 20.58 0.59 0.18
CA ASP A 146 20.83 -0.12 1.43
C ASP A 146 19.50 -0.43 2.13
N GLU A 147 18.97 -1.62 1.84
CA GLU A 147 17.69 -2.10 2.38
C GLU A 147 17.77 -2.37 3.88
N GLU A 148 18.90 -2.89 4.38
CA GLU A 148 19.07 -3.22 5.79
C GLU A 148 19.04 -1.95 6.64
N ARG A 149 19.77 -0.91 6.21
CA ARG A 149 19.75 0.39 6.88
C ARG A 149 18.39 1.05 6.81
N LEU A 150 17.65 0.88 5.69
CA LEU A 150 16.29 1.38 5.58
C LEU A 150 15.33 0.65 6.54
N ARG A 151 15.45 -0.67 6.68
CA ARG A 151 14.68 -1.49 7.63
C ARG A 151 15.00 -1.14 9.09
N ASN A 152 16.24 -0.77 9.41
CA ASN A 152 16.61 -0.29 10.75
C ASN A 152 16.04 1.09 11.11
N ILE A 153 15.71 1.92 10.11
CA ILE A 153 15.04 3.22 10.30
C ILE A 153 13.51 3.03 10.44
N SER A 154 12.98 1.96 9.86
CA SER A 154 11.57 1.58 9.74
C SER A 154 10.93 1.16 11.05
#